data_AF-A0A7V6A1P5-F1
#
_entry.id   AF-A0A7V6A1P5-F1
#
_cell.length_a   1.000
_cell.length_b   1.000
_cell.length_c   1.000
_cell.angle_alpha   90.00
_cell.angle_beta   90.00
_cell.angle_gamma   90.00
#
_symmetry.space_group_name_H-M   'P 1'
#
loop_
_entity.id
_entity.type
_entity.pdbx_description
1 polymer ?
#
loop_
_entity_poly.entity_id
_entity_poly.type
_entity_poly.pdbx_seq_one_letter_code
_entity_poly.pdbx_strand_id
1 'polypeptide(L)' 'MKEDTKKFLKDLMSGGYKASAIGLSLVLAIIIGGGLGYWLYSVTGHVYWFYIGLILGIIAGFRNLYIMGKQYEEDTKDK' A
#
# COMPACT_ATOMS: atom_id res chain seq x y z
N MET A 1 6.29 -1.31 17.51
CA MET A 1 6.27 -1.36 16.03
C MET A 1 6.10 -2.77 15.45
N LYS A 2 6.90 -3.79 15.84
CA LYS A 2 6.72 -5.17 15.31
C LYS A 2 5.43 -5.86 15.80
N GLU A 3 5.00 -5.62 17.04
CA GLU A 3 3.76 -6.22 17.60
C GLU A 3 2.50 -5.60 17.01
N ASP A 4 2.44 -4.28 16.91
CA ASP A 4 1.34 -3.51 16.31
C ASP A 4 1.12 -3.93 14.84
N THR A 5 2.21 -4.05 14.07
CA THR A 5 2.15 -4.51 12.67
C THR A 5 1.61 -5.93 12.56
N LYS A 6 1.97 -6.83 13.48
CA LYS A 6 1.48 -8.22 13.49
C LYS A 6 0.02 -8.31 13.89
N LYS A 7 -0.44 -7.51 14.86
CA LYS A 7 -1.87 -7.41 15.22
C LYS A 7 -2.68 -6.86 14.05
N PHE A 8 -2.21 -5.78 13.43
CA PHE A 8 -2.86 -5.19 12.27
C PHE A 8 -2.95 -6.17 11.08
N LEU A 9 -1.89 -6.91 10.79
CA LEU A 9 -1.91 -7.97 9.77
C LEU A 9 -2.90 -9.09 10.11
N LYS A 10 -3.03 -9.46 11.39
CA LYS A 10 -3.96 -10.49 11.85
C LYS A 10 -5.42 -10.02 11.79
N ASP A 11 -5.68 -8.76 12.12
CA ASP A 11 -6.99 -8.12 12.00
C ASP A 11 -7.38 -7.83 10.53
N LEU A 12 -6.40 -7.53 9.67
CA LEU A 12 -6.58 -7.54 8.22
C LEU A 12 -6.96 -8.95 7.74
N MET A 13 -6.27 -9.99 8.17
CA MET A 13 -6.61 -11.34 7.69
C MET A 13 -7.96 -11.86 8.23
N SER A 14 -8.49 -11.30 9.32
CA SER A 14 -9.76 -11.73 9.93
C SER A 14 -10.97 -10.85 9.53
N GLY A 15 -10.76 -9.56 9.24
CA GLY A 15 -11.83 -8.59 8.96
C GLY A 15 -12.06 -8.34 7.47
N GLY A 16 -12.92 -9.16 6.83
CA GLY A 16 -13.12 -9.16 5.37
C GLY A 16 -13.25 -7.78 4.70
N TYR A 17 -14.21 -6.94 5.10
CA TYR A 17 -14.48 -5.68 4.39
C TYR A 17 -13.38 -4.62 4.54
N LYS A 18 -12.81 -4.48 5.74
CA LYS A 18 -11.73 -3.51 6.02
C LYS A 18 -10.43 -3.93 5.36
N ALA A 19 -10.13 -5.22 5.39
CA ALA A 19 -8.97 -5.79 4.75
C ALA A 19 -9.00 -5.66 3.24
N SER A 20 -10.17 -5.89 2.64
CA SER A 20 -10.36 -5.68 1.21
C SER A 20 -10.10 -4.23 0.81
N ALA A 21 -10.61 -3.24 1.55
CA ALA A 21 -10.38 -1.83 1.24
C ALA A 21 -8.89 -1.44 1.33
N ILE A 22 -8.19 -1.93 2.36
CA ILE A 22 -6.76 -1.69 2.56
C ILE A 22 -5.93 -2.38 1.46
N GLY A 23 -6.25 -3.64 1.14
CA GLY A 23 -5.62 -4.38 0.05
C GLY A 23 -5.86 -3.73 -1.31
N LEU A 24 -7.08 -3.21 -1.55
CA LEU A 24 -7.42 -2.49 -2.77
C LEU A 24 -6.58 -1.21 -2.91
N SER A 25 -6.42 -0.45 -1.83
CA SER A 25 -5.56 0.75 -1.79
C SER A 25 -4.11 0.43 -2.17
N LEU A 26 -3.56 -0.68 -1.66
CA LEU A 26 -2.22 -1.15 -2.02
C LEU A 26 -2.12 -1.52 -3.51
N VAL A 27 -3.08 -2.29 -4.04
CA VAL A 27 -3.11 -2.67 -5.46
C VAL A 27 -3.22 -1.44 -6.36
N LEU A 28 -4.09 -0.48 -6.01
CA LEU A 28 -4.23 0.78 -6.74
C LEU A 28 -2.92 1.58 -6.75
N ALA A 29 -2.22 1.67 -5.61
CA ALA A 29 -0.93 2.35 -5.53
C ALA A 29 0.12 1.70 -6.45
N ILE A 30 0.15 0.36 -6.52
CA ILE A 30 1.06 -0.39 -7.41
C ILE A 30 0.69 -0.15 -8.88
N ILE A 31 -0.60 -0.17 -9.23
CA ILE A 31 -1.07 0.09 -10.60
C ILE A 31 -0.69 1.52 -11.03
N ILE A 32 -0.90 2.52 -10.17
CA ILE A 32 -0.58 3.91 -10.46
C ILE A 32 0.95 4.09 -10.58
N GLY A 33 1.73 3.56 -9.64
CA GLY A 33 3.18 3.64 -9.66
C GLY A 33 3.79 2.91 -10.86
N GLY A 34 3.33 1.70 -11.15
CA GLY A 34 3.74 0.92 -12.31
C GLY A 34 3.31 1.56 -13.63
N GLY A 35 2.11 2.15 -13.69
CA GLY A 35 1.60 2.88 -14.85
C GLY A 35 2.42 4.15 -15.14
N LEU A 36 2.76 4.92 -14.10
CA LEU A 36 3.68 6.06 -14.21
C LEU A 36 5.08 5.61 -14.64
N GLY A 37 5.59 4.51 -14.08
CA GLY A 37 6.87 3.94 -14.47
C GLY A 37 6.88 3.46 -15.93
N TYR A 38 5.78 2.87 -16.40
CA TYR A 38 5.61 2.46 -17.79
C TYR A 38 5.52 3.66 -18.73
N TRP A 39 4.82 4.71 -18.32
CA TRP A 39 4.77 5.96 -19.08
C TRP A 39 6.15 6.60 -19.20
N LEU A 40 6.93 6.68 -18.10
CA LEU A 40 8.31 7.15 -18.15
C LEU A 40 9.20 6.24 -19.01
N TYR A 41 9.00 4.93 -18.96
CA TYR A 41 9.67 3.99 -19.86
C TYR A 41 9.37 4.31 -21.33
N SER A 42 8.11 4.61 -21.67
CA SER A 42 7.72 4.94 -23.05
C SER A 42 8.38 6.22 -23.59
N VAL A 43 8.70 7.17 -22.71
CA VAL A 43 9.34 8.44 -23.09
C VAL A 43 10.87 8.33 -23.12
N THR A 44 11.46 7.56 -22.20
CA THR A 44 12.93 7.48 -22.04
C THR A 44 13.55 6.25 -22.70
N GLY A 45 12.76 5.22 -23.04
CA GLY A 45 13.22 3.93 -23.56
C GLY A 45 13.94 3.03 -22.55
N HIS A 46 14.12 3.46 -21.30
CA HIS A 46 14.90 2.73 -20.29
C HIS A 46 14.00 1.94 -19.35
N VAL A 47 14.09 0.60 -19.39
CA VAL A 47 13.22 -0.30 -18.60
C VAL A 47 13.32 -0.10 -17.09
N TYR A 48 14.44 0.47 -16.61
CA TYR A 48 14.64 0.79 -15.20
C TYR A 48 13.56 1.70 -14.61
N TRP A 49 12.97 2.60 -15.41
CA TRP A 49 11.91 3.50 -14.94
C TRP A 49 10.62 2.77 -14.57
N PHE A 50 10.31 1.67 -15.24
CA PHE A 50 9.18 0.83 -14.88
C PHE A 50 9.38 0.21 -13.49
N TYR A 51 10.57 -0.35 -13.24
CA TYR A 51 10.90 -0.93 -11.93
C TYR A 51 10.94 0.12 -10.82
N ILE A 52 11.47 1.32 -11.09
CA ILE A 52 11.48 2.43 -10.13
C ILE A 52 10.04 2.85 -9.80
N GLY A 53 9.18 3.02 -10.81
CA GLY A 53 7.77 3.36 -10.60
C GLY A 53 7.02 2.29 -9.81
N LEU A 54 7.29 1.02 -10.09
CA LEU A 54 6.72 -0.11 -9.34
C LEU A 54 7.16 -0.11 -7.87
N ILE A 55 8.46 0.04 -7.61
CA ILE A 55 9.01 0.10 -6.24
C ILE A 55 8.42 1.29 -5.48
N LEU A 56 8.33 2.47 -6.12
CA LEU A 56 7.70 3.64 -5.52
C LEU A 56 6.21 3.42 -5.22
N GLY A 57 5.48 2.76 -6.12
CA GLY A 57 4.08 2.40 -5.91
C GLY A 57 3.90 1.46 -4.70
N ILE A 58 4.76 0.45 -4.58
CA ILE A 58 4.77 -0.47 -3.43
C ILE A 58 5.07 0.31 -2.13
N ILE A 59 6.14 1.11 -2.10
CA ILE A 59 6.51 1.90 -0.92
C ILE A 59 5.39 2.86 -0.51
N ALA A 60 4.77 3.55 -1.47
CA ALA A 60 3.66 4.45 -1.22
C ALA A 60 2.43 3.72 -0.66
N GLY A 61 2.09 2.57 -1.24
CA GLY A 61 0.98 1.73 -0.78
C GLY A 61 1.21 1.21 0.65
N PHE A 62 2.41 0.71 0.96
CA PHE A 62 2.75 0.26 2.32
C PHE A 62 2.79 1.43 3.32
N ARG A 63 3.30 2.59 2.93
CA ARG A 63 3.29 3.79 3.78
C ARG A 63 1.87 4.24 4.09
N ASN A 64 0.98 4.23 3.09
CA ASN A 64 -0.44 4.56 3.27
C ASN A 64 -1.12 3.55 4.21
N LEU A 65 -0.87 2.25 3.99
CA LEU A 65 -1.38 1.16 4.81
C LEU A 65 -0.94 1.27 6.28
N TYR A 66 0.30 1.66 6.54
CA TYR A 66 0.81 1.87 7.90
C TYR A 66 0.12 3.06 8.60
N ILE A 67 -0.11 4.16 7.89
CA ILE A 67 -0.79 5.35 8.43
C ILE A 67 -2.26 5.03 8.74
N MET A 68 -2.96 4.39 7.80
CA MET A 68 -4.35 3.96 8.00
C MET A 68 -4.45 2.99 9.16
N GLY A 69 -3.54 2.01 9.25
CA GLY A 69 -3.57 1.03 10.34
C GLY A 69 -3.39 1.64 11.71
N LYS A 70 -2.51 2.64 11.84
CA LYS A 70 -2.34 3.38 13.09
C LYS A 70 -3.59 4.18 13.47
N GLN A 71 -4.25 4.84 12.51
CA GLN A 71 -5.51 5.56 12.77
C GLN A 71 -6.64 4.62 13.21
N TYR A 72 -6.74 3.42 12.62
CA TYR A 72 -7.77 2.45 13.00
C TYR A 72 -7.60 1.88 14.42
N GLU A 73 -6.35 1.79 14.91
CA GLU A 73 -6.05 1.36 16.28
C GLU A 73 -6.47 2.42 17.32
N GLU A 74 -6.40 3.70 16.95
CA GLU A 74 -6.89 4.82 17.77
C GLU A 74 -8.43 4.87 17.78
N ASP A 75 -9.10 4.64 16.64
CA ASP A 75 -10.58 4.62 16.53
C ASP A 75 -11.24 3.46 17.30
N THR A 76 -10.51 2.35 17.52
CA THR A 76 -11.01 1.18 18.28
C THR A 76 -10.83 1.35 19.81
N LYS A 77 -10.04 2.32 20.26
CA LYS A 77 -9.83 2.59 21.69
C LYS A 77 -10.84 3.56 22.31
N ASP A 78 -11.64 4.24 21.48
CA ASP A 78 -12.60 5.28 21.92
C ASP A 78 -14.08 4.82 21.87
N LYS A 79 -14.34 3.52 21.68
CA LYS A 79 -15.67 2.89 21.78
C LYS A 79 -15.65 1.71 22.73
#